data_AF-A0A1V3RWX9-F1
#
_entry.id   AF-A0A1V3RWX9-F1
#
_cell.length_a   1.000
_cell.length_b   1.000
_cell.length_c   1.000
_cell.angle_alpha   90.00
_cell.angle_beta   90.00
_cell.angle_gamma   90.00
#
_symmetry.space_group_name_H-M   'P 1'
#
loop_
_entity.id
_entity.type
_entity.pdbx_description
1 polymer ?
#
loop_
_entity_poly.entity_id
_entity_poly.type
_entity_poly.pdbx_seq_one_letter_code
_entity_poly.pdbx_strand_id
1 'polypeptide(L)'
;MSPSQVIVFATPVFLLLIVIEFAVGLRRGRNTYRLSDAVSSIGLGMLSQVAAVFALLLRLGIYTAVYTHAALLPDTGFWTTPVGWLLALLAYDFLYYWNHRLGHTVGIFWAAHVVHHQSQHYNLSTALRQPVSYPLLGWVFYLPMALAGVPPLVFVVVGLIDLLYQFWIHTEQIGSMGRFDRWFASPSNHRVHHGVNDRYVDKNYGGILMLWDHLFGTFEPEDPREPSIYGTRKPLQSWDPVWANLEVYAALARDSGRATRWGDKLRPWLKPPGWRAADVAAKHPVAAFDIAAVQRFDPPVGRAVQVFAALQFAALLGGVALFLWHADSHPLLHNASGAGVLLASLWALGALLQGRITAGELLLIECAALSAATAATGWTTLHWVFKPLTMGIALALVVAHRRSRPDASGSAWLLAALLASLAGDVALMLNGLFIPGLVAFLLAHIAYTQCFRQDAPWLPRRRVWAGVSALGALVYTLLWAGGLPPGLRLPVAVYVLAITLMASQALGRASVWRDGPSCLVAAGALCFMVSDTLLAINRFVTPLPASALWVLGSYGAAQCLMVMGLLRTRSATPA
;
A
#
# COMPACT_ATOMS: atom_id res chain seq x y z
N MET A 1 20.97 19.00 -7.09
CA MET A 1 20.36 17.69 -6.83
C MET A 1 19.21 17.88 -5.87
N SER A 2 18.04 17.34 -6.19
CA SER A 2 16.88 17.45 -5.32
C SER A 2 16.91 16.39 -4.20
N PRO A 3 16.13 16.55 -3.11
CA PRO A 3 16.08 15.56 -2.03
C PRO A 3 15.73 14.14 -2.51
N SER A 4 14.83 13.98 -3.49
CA SER A 4 14.48 12.67 -4.04
C SER A 4 15.63 12.03 -4.81
N GLN A 5 16.42 12.82 -5.54
CA GLN A 5 17.59 12.33 -6.29
C GLN A 5 18.69 11.81 -5.35
N VAL A 6 18.87 12.42 -4.18
CA VAL A 6 19.83 11.93 -3.17
C VAL A 6 19.51 10.48 -2.76
N ILE A 7 18.22 10.15 -2.60
CA ILE A 7 17.78 8.80 -2.24
C ILE A 7 18.13 7.80 -3.36
N VAL A 8 17.99 8.20 -4.62
CA VAL A 8 18.37 7.35 -5.77
C VAL A 8 19.86 6.99 -5.72
N PHE A 9 20.73 7.94 -5.36
CA PHE A 9 22.17 7.67 -5.21
C PHE A 9 22.52 6.83 -3.98
N ALA A 10 21.77 6.96 -2.88
CA ALA A 10 21.98 6.15 -1.68
C ALA A 10 21.52 4.69 -1.87
N THR A 11 20.52 4.45 -2.73
CA THR A 11 19.89 3.14 -2.91
C THR A 11 20.88 2.02 -3.28
N PRO A 12 21.80 2.18 -4.27
CA PRO A 12 22.79 1.16 -4.59
C PRO A 12 23.71 0.78 -3.42
N VAL A 13 24.03 1.74 -2.54
CA VAL A 13 24.88 1.49 -1.37
C VAL A 13 24.14 0.60 -0.37
N PHE A 14 22.88 0.89 -0.06
CA PHE A 14 22.08 0.04 0.83
C PHE A 14 21.88 -1.37 0.26
N LEU A 15 21.58 -1.48 -1.04
CA LEU A 15 21.42 -2.78 -1.70
C LEU A 15 22.73 -3.58 -1.70
N LEU A 16 23.88 -2.92 -1.93
CA LEU A 16 25.18 -3.57 -1.85
C LEU A 16 25.46 -4.09 -0.43
N LEU A 17 25.17 -3.30 0.60
CA LEU A 17 25.36 -3.72 2.00
C LEU A 17 24.44 -4.90 2.37
N ILE A 18 23.19 -4.91 1.90
CA ILE A 18 22.27 -6.05 2.03
C ILE A 18 22.84 -7.31 1.36
N VAL A 19 23.37 -7.19 0.14
CA VAL A 19 24.00 -8.33 -0.56
C VAL A 19 25.23 -8.83 0.18
N ILE A 20 26.06 -7.93 0.72
CA ILE A 20 27.23 -8.28 1.53
C ILE A 20 26.80 -9.01 2.80
N GLU A 21 25.82 -8.50 3.54
CA GLU A 21 25.30 -9.14 4.75
C GLU A 21 24.74 -10.53 4.43
N PHE A 22 23.96 -10.67 3.36
CA PHE A 22 23.44 -11.94 2.91
C PHE A 22 24.57 -12.94 2.60
N ALA A 23 25.61 -12.51 1.85
CA ALA A 23 26.76 -13.36 1.55
C ALA A 23 27.56 -13.76 2.80
N VAL A 24 27.73 -12.85 3.76
CA VAL A 24 28.35 -13.13 5.06
C VAL A 24 27.51 -14.15 5.85
N GLY A 25 26.19 -13.98 5.88
CA GLY A 25 25.26 -14.90 6.52
C GLY A 25 25.35 -16.31 5.93
N LEU A 26 25.41 -16.43 4.59
CA LEU A 26 25.60 -17.72 3.91
C LEU A 26 26.95 -18.35 4.28
N ARG A 27 28.05 -17.59 4.23
CA ARG A 27 29.40 -18.08 4.57
C ARG A 27 29.51 -18.54 6.03
N ARG A 28 28.78 -17.90 6.95
CA ARG A 28 28.75 -18.24 8.39
C ARG A 28 27.71 -19.30 8.75
N GLY A 29 26.90 -19.78 7.80
CA GLY A 29 25.79 -20.70 8.08
C GLY A 29 24.65 -20.05 8.90
N ARG A 30 24.53 -18.72 8.88
CA ARG A 30 23.56 -17.91 9.65
C ARG A 30 22.74 -17.03 8.71
N ASN A 31 21.97 -17.64 7.82
CA ASN A 31 21.12 -16.91 6.88
C ASN A 31 19.85 -16.37 7.56
N THR A 32 19.77 -15.05 7.71
CA THR A 32 18.64 -14.33 8.32
C THR A 32 17.59 -13.87 7.30
N TYR A 33 17.84 -14.02 6.00
CA TYR A 33 16.95 -13.53 4.95
C TYR A 33 15.90 -14.55 4.53
N ARG A 34 14.68 -14.07 4.27
CA ARG A 34 13.64 -14.74 3.49
C ARG A 34 13.21 -13.81 2.36
N LEU A 35 13.04 -14.34 1.16
CA LEU A 35 12.74 -13.54 -0.03
C LEU A 35 11.47 -12.69 0.19
N SER A 36 10.39 -13.31 0.66
CA SER A 36 9.11 -12.63 0.84
C SER A 36 9.18 -11.51 1.88
N ASP A 37 9.85 -11.75 3.01
CA ASP A 37 10.06 -10.74 4.05
C ASP A 37 10.95 -9.59 3.55
N ALA A 38 12.06 -9.89 2.86
CA ALA A 38 12.97 -8.88 2.31
C ALA A 38 12.28 -8.02 1.23
N VAL A 39 11.52 -8.64 0.32
CA VAL A 39 10.71 -7.91 -0.68
C VAL A 39 9.67 -7.03 0.00
N SER A 40 8.98 -7.54 1.03
CA SER A 40 8.01 -6.75 1.80
C SER A 40 8.67 -5.57 2.51
N SER A 41 9.82 -5.79 3.16
CA SER A 41 10.55 -4.79 3.93
C SER A 41 11.08 -3.68 3.05
N ILE A 42 11.79 -4.02 1.97
CA ILE A 42 12.31 -3.02 1.01
C ILE A 42 11.14 -2.34 0.27
N GLY A 43 10.09 -3.09 -0.09
CA GLY A 43 8.89 -2.56 -0.75
C GLY A 43 8.13 -1.53 0.09
N LEU A 44 8.05 -1.71 1.41
CA LEU A 44 7.48 -0.71 2.31
C LEU A 44 8.35 0.54 2.38
N GLY A 45 9.67 0.39 2.39
CA GLY A 45 10.61 1.51 2.25
C GLY A 45 10.41 2.29 0.95
N MET A 46 10.30 1.59 -0.17
CA MET A 46 9.99 2.18 -1.48
C MET A 46 8.68 2.99 -1.42
N LEU A 47 7.62 2.42 -0.85
CA LEU A 47 6.33 3.10 -0.71
C LEU A 47 6.40 4.32 0.22
N SER A 48 7.19 4.23 1.31
CA SER A 48 7.46 5.37 2.19
C SER A 48 8.15 6.50 1.45
N GLN A 49 9.12 6.22 0.57
CA GLN A 49 9.79 7.27 -0.22
C GLN A 49 8.88 7.87 -1.29
N VAL A 50 8.04 7.04 -1.94
CA VAL A 50 7.00 7.53 -2.85
C VAL A 50 6.03 8.46 -2.13
N ALA A 51 5.60 8.10 -0.92
CA ALA A 51 4.72 8.95 -0.11
C ALA A 51 5.41 10.24 0.37
N ALA A 52 6.71 10.18 0.68
CA ALA A 52 7.48 11.34 1.15
C ALA A 52 7.50 12.49 0.12
N VAL A 53 7.42 12.19 -1.19
CA VAL A 53 7.29 13.20 -2.25
C VAL A 53 6.06 14.09 -2.02
N PHE A 54 4.93 13.50 -1.61
CA PHE A 54 3.70 14.24 -1.34
C PHE A 54 3.68 14.92 0.03
N ALA A 55 4.54 14.49 0.96
CA ALA A 55 4.65 15.03 2.31
C ALA A 55 5.74 16.11 2.47
N LEU A 56 6.52 16.40 1.42
CA LEU A 56 7.64 17.34 1.49
C LEU A 56 7.21 18.74 1.97
N LEU A 57 6.11 19.27 1.41
CA LEU A 57 5.55 20.56 1.82
C LEU A 57 5.11 20.54 3.29
N LEU A 58 4.53 19.43 3.76
CA LEU A 58 4.09 19.30 5.14
C LEU A 58 5.29 19.34 6.10
N ARG A 59 6.32 18.53 5.86
CA ARG A 59 7.46 18.44 6.79
C ARG A 59 8.39 19.65 6.69
N LEU A 60 8.93 19.91 5.50
CA LEU A 60 9.97 20.93 5.32
C LEU A 60 9.37 22.32 5.16
N GLY A 61 8.20 22.43 4.52
CA GLY A 61 7.49 23.71 4.38
C GLY A 61 7.05 24.27 5.74
N ILE A 62 6.43 23.45 6.60
CA ILE A 62 6.03 23.89 7.95
C ILE A 62 7.26 24.23 8.80
N TYR A 63 8.29 23.37 8.80
CA TYR A 63 9.52 23.67 9.53
C TYR A 63 10.12 25.02 9.10
N THR A 64 10.21 25.26 7.79
CA THR A 64 10.75 26.51 7.23
C THR A 64 9.87 27.71 7.58
N ALA A 65 8.54 27.57 7.55
CA ALA A 65 7.61 28.62 7.94
C ALA A 65 7.77 28.99 9.42
N VAL A 66 7.86 27.98 10.31
CA VAL A 66 8.08 28.19 11.75
C VAL A 66 9.42 28.87 11.99
N TYR A 67 10.48 28.39 11.33
CA TYR A 67 11.81 29.02 11.39
C TYR A 67 11.76 30.49 10.94
N THR A 68 11.09 30.78 9.83
CA THR A 68 11.08 32.12 9.23
C THR A 68 10.27 33.12 10.06
N HIS A 69 9.18 32.68 10.69
CA HIS A 69 8.22 33.58 11.35
C HIS A 69 8.23 33.52 12.88
N ALA A 70 8.81 32.48 13.48
CA ALA A 70 8.72 32.23 14.92
C ALA A 70 10.04 31.77 15.57
N ALA A 71 11.16 31.73 14.83
CA ALA A 71 12.45 31.42 15.43
C ALA A 71 12.84 32.48 16.46
N LEU A 72 13.23 32.02 17.65
CA LEU A 72 13.65 32.87 18.77
C LEU A 72 15.09 33.37 18.59
N LEU A 73 15.97 32.54 18.03
CA LEU A 73 17.40 32.82 17.84
C LEU A 73 17.89 32.36 16.43
N PRO A 74 17.45 33.01 15.34
CA PRO A 74 17.78 32.61 13.96
C PRO A 74 19.22 33.03 13.55
N ASP A 75 20.23 32.69 14.37
CA ASP A 75 21.64 32.96 14.08
C ASP A 75 22.23 31.84 13.22
N THR A 76 22.08 31.99 11.90
CA THR A 76 22.65 31.06 10.92
C THR A 76 24.18 30.97 11.02
N GLY A 77 24.86 32.04 11.45
CA GLY A 77 26.31 32.06 11.65
C GLY A 77 26.72 31.13 12.77
N PHE A 78 26.05 31.21 13.92
CA PHE A 78 26.29 30.29 15.04
C PHE A 78 26.01 28.83 14.67
N TRP A 79 24.83 28.55 14.08
CA TRP A 79 24.42 27.17 13.79
C TRP A 79 25.27 26.46 12.73
N THR A 80 26.03 27.22 11.93
CA THR A 80 26.97 26.67 10.95
C THR A 80 28.40 26.49 11.49
N THR A 81 28.68 26.89 12.74
CA THR A 81 29.93 26.55 13.42
C THR A 81 29.98 25.06 13.82
N PRO A 82 31.17 24.47 14.05
CA PRO A 82 31.27 23.09 14.54
C PRO A 82 30.47 22.81 15.82
N VAL A 83 30.41 23.79 16.73
CA VAL A 83 29.63 23.70 17.97
C VAL A 83 28.13 23.75 17.66
N GLY A 84 27.69 24.64 16.77
CA GLY A 84 26.30 24.72 16.30
C GLY A 84 25.83 23.40 15.68
N TRP A 85 26.64 22.81 14.79
CA TRP A 85 26.37 21.50 14.20
C TRP A 85 26.25 20.38 15.23
N LEU A 86 27.17 20.32 16.20
CA LEU A 86 27.13 19.32 17.27
C LEU A 86 25.88 19.47 18.14
N LEU A 87 25.52 20.69 18.52
CA LEU A 87 24.32 20.96 19.30
C LEU A 87 23.05 20.64 18.52
N ALA A 88 23.01 20.94 17.22
CA ALA A 88 21.89 20.58 16.35
C ALA A 88 21.73 19.06 16.22
N LEU A 89 22.84 18.31 16.09
CA LEU A 89 22.81 16.85 16.06
C LEU A 89 22.33 16.26 17.39
N LEU A 90 22.85 16.77 18.52
CA LEU A 90 22.42 16.34 19.85
C LEU A 90 20.94 16.64 20.10
N ALA A 91 20.47 17.82 19.69
CA ALA A 91 19.06 18.19 19.78
C ALA A 91 18.19 17.29 18.90
N TYR A 92 18.63 16.98 17.67
CA TYR A 92 17.90 16.06 16.79
C TYR A 92 17.80 14.66 17.41
N ASP A 93 18.90 14.08 17.87
CA ASP A 93 18.94 12.75 18.48
C ASP A 93 18.08 12.68 19.77
N PHE A 94 18.06 13.75 20.57
CA PHE A 94 17.15 13.87 21.72
C PHE A 94 15.66 13.88 21.32
N LEU A 95 15.30 14.65 20.30
CA LEU A 95 13.92 14.72 19.81
C LEU A 95 13.52 13.42 19.11
N TYR A 96 14.46 12.77 18.44
CA TYR A 96 14.29 11.42 17.91
C TYR A 96 13.93 10.43 19.02
N TYR A 97 14.67 10.42 20.14
CA TYR A 97 14.37 9.56 21.29
C TYR A 97 12.91 9.70 21.76
N TRP A 98 12.41 10.93 21.89
CA TRP A 98 11.02 11.15 22.31
C TRP A 98 9.99 10.75 21.28
N ASN A 99 10.23 11.08 20.02
CA ASN A 99 9.39 10.65 18.90
C ASN A 99 9.33 9.11 18.84
N HIS A 100 10.48 8.45 18.99
CA HIS A 100 10.60 7.00 18.96
C HIS A 100 9.91 6.35 20.17
N ARG A 101 10.17 6.83 21.38
CA ARG A 101 9.51 6.37 22.61
C ARG A 101 7.99 6.51 22.53
N LEU A 102 7.48 7.67 22.08
CA LEU A 102 6.03 7.86 21.92
C LEU A 102 5.47 6.97 20.81
N GLY A 103 6.28 6.66 19.79
CA GLY A 103 6.05 5.60 18.82
C GLY A 103 5.74 4.25 19.45
N HIS A 104 6.27 3.93 20.63
CA HIS A 104 5.99 2.68 21.35
C HIS A 104 4.97 2.82 22.47
N THR A 105 4.83 4.00 23.07
CA THR A 105 3.99 4.19 24.27
C THR A 105 2.64 4.87 24.01
N VAL A 106 2.32 5.24 22.77
CA VAL A 106 1.05 5.91 22.41
C VAL A 106 0.44 5.28 21.15
N GLY A 107 -0.83 4.88 21.23
CA GLY A 107 -1.52 4.11 20.17
C GLY A 107 -1.43 4.70 18.76
N ILE A 108 -1.65 6.01 18.57
CA ILE A 108 -1.59 6.63 17.24
C ILE A 108 -0.16 6.68 16.67
N PHE A 109 0.84 6.91 17.51
CA PHE A 109 2.24 6.94 17.10
C PHE A 109 2.77 5.52 16.89
N TRP A 110 2.29 4.54 17.64
CA TRP A 110 2.52 3.12 17.35
C TRP A 110 1.92 2.69 16.03
N ALA A 111 0.69 3.08 15.70
CA ALA A 111 0.13 2.83 14.38
C ALA A 111 1.00 3.44 13.26
N ALA A 112 1.71 4.53 13.54
CA ALA A 112 2.63 5.18 12.62
C ALA A 112 4.05 4.60 12.60
N HIS A 113 4.38 3.69 13.51
CA HIS A 113 5.75 3.18 13.70
C HIS A 113 5.83 1.65 13.56
N VAL A 114 4.77 0.93 13.94
CA VAL A 114 4.66 -0.54 13.98
C VAL A 114 5.14 -1.25 12.72
N VAL A 115 4.99 -0.63 11.54
CA VAL A 115 5.45 -1.18 10.26
C VAL A 115 6.92 -1.57 10.34
N HIS A 116 7.74 -0.75 10.99
CA HIS A 116 9.16 -1.02 11.21
C HIS A 116 9.43 -2.31 12.00
N HIS A 117 8.57 -2.60 12.98
CA HIS A 117 8.67 -3.78 13.85
C HIS A 117 7.99 -5.04 13.31
N GLN A 118 7.23 -4.97 12.22
CA GLN A 118 6.45 -6.10 11.72
C GLN A 118 7.28 -7.26 11.15
N SER A 119 8.52 -7.01 10.71
CA SER A 119 9.36 -8.09 10.17
C SER A 119 9.73 -9.09 11.26
N GLN A 120 9.63 -10.37 10.94
CA GLN A 120 9.99 -11.48 11.83
C GLN A 120 11.41 -12.00 11.58
N HIS A 121 12.14 -11.33 10.69
CA HIS A 121 13.52 -11.61 10.29
C HIS A 121 14.34 -10.34 10.43
N TYR A 122 15.37 -10.36 11.27
CA TYR A 122 16.14 -9.15 11.54
C TYR A 122 17.42 -9.09 10.71
N ASN A 123 17.53 -8.11 9.83
CA ASN A 123 18.66 -7.92 8.91
C ASN A 123 18.60 -6.51 8.29
N LEU A 124 19.54 -6.15 7.41
CA LEU A 124 19.62 -4.80 6.86
C LEU A 124 18.40 -4.39 6.02
N SER A 125 17.62 -5.34 5.49
CA SER A 125 16.35 -5.01 4.83
C SER A 125 15.30 -4.49 5.81
N THR A 126 15.35 -4.89 7.09
CA THR A 126 14.47 -4.40 8.16
C THR A 126 14.66 -2.90 8.38
N ALA A 127 15.88 -2.37 8.23
CA ALA A 127 16.15 -0.92 8.28
C ALA A 127 15.32 -0.14 7.25
N LEU A 128 15.09 -0.76 6.09
CA LEU A 128 14.33 -0.16 5.00
C LEU A 128 12.82 -0.35 5.15
N ARG A 129 12.34 -1.13 6.12
CA ARG A 129 10.91 -1.33 6.38
C ARG A 129 10.32 -0.09 7.05
N GLN A 130 10.01 0.92 6.25
CA GLN A 130 9.55 2.21 6.76
C GLN A 130 8.02 2.39 6.56
N PRO A 131 7.30 2.89 7.58
CA PRO A 131 5.88 3.24 7.49
C PRO A 131 5.60 4.44 6.58
N VAL A 132 4.48 4.39 5.87
CA VAL A 132 3.98 5.49 5.02
C VAL A 132 3.45 6.66 5.85
N SER A 133 2.88 6.39 7.03
CA SER A 133 2.24 7.41 7.86
C SER A 133 3.20 8.18 8.77
N TYR A 134 4.43 7.70 8.97
CA TYR A 134 5.39 8.35 9.86
C TYR A 134 5.75 9.79 9.47
N PRO A 135 6.00 10.11 8.18
CA PRO A 135 6.20 11.50 7.76
C PRO A 135 5.03 12.45 8.06
N LEU A 136 3.81 11.93 8.23
CA LEU A 136 2.60 12.73 8.48
C LEU A 136 2.45 13.14 9.95
N LEU A 137 3.07 12.39 10.87
CA LEU A 137 2.90 12.58 12.32
C LEU A 137 4.22 12.96 13.03
N GLY A 138 5.37 12.48 12.56
CA GLY A 138 6.65 12.67 13.24
C GLY A 138 7.23 14.09 13.14
N TRP A 139 6.78 14.91 12.18
CA TRP A 139 7.34 16.25 11.94
C TRP A 139 7.15 17.21 13.13
N VAL A 140 6.08 17.03 13.92
CA VAL A 140 5.75 17.88 15.07
C VAL A 140 6.85 17.89 16.13
N PHE A 141 7.53 16.75 16.31
CA PHE A 141 8.59 16.59 17.31
C PHE A 141 9.83 17.44 17.03
N TYR A 142 10.01 17.85 15.78
CA TYR A 142 11.20 18.61 15.37
C TYR A 142 10.95 20.13 15.27
N LEU A 143 9.71 20.60 15.43
CA LEU A 143 9.41 22.03 15.48
C LEU A 143 10.16 22.81 16.58
N PRO A 144 10.46 22.24 17.76
CA PRO A 144 11.30 22.91 18.75
C PRO A 144 12.66 23.35 18.19
N MET A 145 13.25 22.63 17.24
CA MET A 145 14.50 23.05 16.59
C MET A 145 14.31 24.29 15.71
N ALA A 146 13.18 24.36 14.98
CA ALA A 146 12.84 25.53 14.18
C ALA A 146 12.65 26.76 15.09
N LEU A 147 11.94 26.59 16.21
CA LEU A 147 11.74 27.65 17.22
C LEU A 147 13.05 28.08 17.88
N ALA A 148 13.96 27.14 18.14
CA ALA A 148 15.31 27.45 18.64
C ALA A 148 16.19 28.17 17.60
N GLY A 149 15.75 28.25 16.34
CA GLY A 149 16.46 28.92 15.27
C GLY A 149 17.46 28.05 14.51
N VAL A 150 17.35 26.72 14.57
CA VAL A 150 18.18 25.82 13.75
C VAL A 150 17.78 25.96 12.28
N PRO A 151 18.69 26.38 11.38
CA PRO A 151 18.37 26.61 9.97
C PRO A 151 17.89 25.33 9.27
N PRO A 152 16.95 25.41 8.30
CA PRO A 152 16.42 24.23 7.62
C PRO A 152 17.48 23.32 6.99
N LEU A 153 18.57 23.90 6.45
CA LEU A 153 19.69 23.12 5.90
C LEU A 153 20.38 22.28 6.98
N VAL A 154 20.68 22.88 8.14
CA VAL A 154 21.31 22.20 9.27
C VAL A 154 20.40 21.08 9.75
N PHE A 155 19.10 21.36 9.92
CA PHE A 155 18.07 20.39 10.30
C PHE A 155 18.03 19.17 9.36
N VAL A 156 17.98 19.40 8.04
CA VAL A 156 17.96 18.32 7.05
C VAL A 156 19.23 17.48 7.11
N VAL A 157 20.40 18.10 7.23
CA VAL A 157 21.68 17.39 7.25
C VAL A 157 21.85 16.58 8.54
N VAL A 158 21.57 17.13 9.72
CA VAL A 158 21.68 16.35 10.97
C VAL A 158 20.67 15.21 11.02
N GLY A 159 19.46 15.42 10.48
CA GLY A 159 18.48 14.36 10.35
C GLY A 159 18.88 13.26 9.36
N LEU A 160 19.63 13.60 8.30
CA LEU A 160 20.21 12.62 7.40
C LEU A 160 21.35 11.83 8.07
N ILE A 161 22.20 12.49 8.86
CA ILE A 161 23.26 11.82 9.63
C ILE A 161 22.65 10.79 10.59
N ASP A 162 21.63 11.19 11.35
CA ASP A 162 20.89 10.31 12.25
C ASP A 162 20.25 9.12 11.52
N LEU A 163 19.55 9.37 10.41
CA LEU A 163 18.94 8.32 9.60
C LEU A 163 19.98 7.32 9.06
N LEU A 164 21.11 7.81 8.54
CA LEU A 164 22.16 6.96 7.97
C LEU A 164 22.86 6.13 9.05
N TYR A 165 23.05 6.71 10.25
CA TYR A 165 23.60 5.98 11.39
C TYR A 165 22.70 4.79 11.76
N GLN A 166 21.38 4.97 11.76
CA GLN A 166 20.45 3.92 12.15
C GLN A 166 20.35 2.75 11.14
N PHE A 167 20.93 2.86 9.93
CA PHE A 167 20.88 1.77 8.97
C PHE A 167 21.68 0.53 9.43
N TRP A 168 22.95 0.72 9.82
CA TRP A 168 23.88 -0.41 10.03
C TRP A 168 23.60 -1.21 11.31
N ILE A 169 22.85 -0.66 12.25
CA ILE A 169 22.46 -1.33 13.50
C ILE A 169 21.39 -2.43 13.29
N HIS A 170 20.87 -2.59 12.08
CA HIS A 170 19.90 -3.65 11.73
C HIS A 170 20.58 -4.92 11.25
N THR A 171 21.28 -5.63 12.12
CA THR A 171 21.93 -6.89 11.76
C THR A 171 22.03 -7.86 12.92
N GLU A 172 21.95 -9.16 12.62
CA GLU A 172 22.30 -10.24 13.56
C GLU A 172 23.76 -10.72 13.36
N GLN A 173 24.48 -10.20 12.35
CA GLN A 173 25.84 -10.66 12.03
C GLN A 173 26.92 -10.07 12.96
N ILE A 174 26.58 -9.01 13.70
CA ILE A 174 27.43 -8.34 14.68
C ILE A 174 26.82 -8.55 16.06
N GLY A 175 27.55 -9.23 16.96
CA GLY A 175 27.13 -9.46 18.34
C GLY A 175 27.23 -8.20 19.21
N SER A 176 27.29 -8.38 20.53
CA SER A 176 27.59 -7.28 21.45
C SER A 176 28.99 -6.72 21.22
N MET A 177 29.12 -5.39 21.30
CA MET A 177 30.37 -4.63 21.20
C MET A 177 30.80 -4.03 22.55
N GLY A 178 30.27 -4.57 23.66
CA GLY A 178 30.70 -4.24 25.01
C GLY A 178 30.41 -2.79 25.39
N ARG A 179 31.46 -1.98 25.61
CA ARG A 179 31.30 -0.57 26.05
C ARG A 179 30.60 0.30 25.02
N PHE A 180 30.68 -0.04 23.73
CA PHE A 180 30.02 0.71 22.67
C PHE A 180 28.50 0.65 22.83
N ASP A 181 27.94 -0.55 23.04
CA ASP A 181 26.50 -0.78 23.20
C ASP A 181 25.86 0.05 24.34
N ARG A 182 26.68 0.46 25.31
CA ARG A 182 26.25 1.26 26.47
C ARG A 182 26.05 2.73 26.13
N TRP A 183 26.78 3.28 25.17
CA TRP A 183 26.78 4.73 24.89
C TRP A 183 26.23 5.06 23.52
N PHE A 184 26.37 4.15 22.56
CA PHE A 184 25.95 4.31 21.18
C PHE A 184 24.98 3.20 20.77
N ALA A 185 23.98 3.56 19.97
CA ALA A 185 23.07 2.60 19.38
C ALA A 185 23.87 1.62 18.52
N SER A 186 23.55 0.34 18.64
CA SER A 186 24.36 -0.76 18.14
C SER A 186 23.45 -1.91 17.72
N PRO A 187 23.95 -2.87 16.93
CA PRO A 187 23.18 -4.06 16.59
C PRO A 187 22.62 -4.80 17.81
N SER A 188 23.33 -4.80 18.93
CA SER A 188 22.88 -5.51 20.14
C SER A 188 21.70 -4.82 20.83
N ASN A 189 21.80 -3.51 21.11
CA ASN A 189 20.69 -2.80 21.73
C ASN A 189 19.47 -2.66 20.79
N HIS A 190 19.69 -2.60 19.47
CA HIS A 190 18.60 -2.52 18.49
C HIS A 190 17.90 -3.87 18.27
N ARG A 191 18.60 -5.01 18.40
CA ARG A 191 17.95 -6.34 18.47
C ARG A 191 17.04 -6.48 19.69
N VAL A 192 17.43 -5.93 20.84
CA VAL A 192 16.57 -5.85 22.02
C VAL A 192 15.35 -5.00 21.70
N HIS A 193 15.56 -3.81 21.14
CA HIS A 193 14.47 -2.91 20.76
C HIS A 193 13.41 -3.55 19.84
N HIS A 194 13.85 -4.35 18.86
CA HIS A 194 12.95 -5.09 17.96
C HIS A 194 12.37 -6.39 18.55
N GLY A 195 12.77 -6.77 19.76
CA GLY A 195 12.34 -7.99 20.43
C GLY A 195 10.92 -7.88 21.01
N VAL A 196 10.13 -8.95 20.89
CA VAL A 196 8.81 -9.06 21.53
C VAL A 196 8.85 -9.72 22.91
N ASN A 197 10.03 -10.18 23.35
CA ASN A 197 10.28 -10.75 24.68
C ASN A 197 9.78 -9.81 25.78
N ASP A 198 9.22 -10.35 26.87
CA ASP A 198 8.71 -9.52 27.98
C ASP A 198 9.75 -8.58 28.58
N ARG A 199 11.02 -9.01 28.60
CA ARG A 199 12.14 -8.18 29.06
C ARG A 199 12.48 -7.02 28.12
N TYR A 200 12.24 -7.19 26.81
CA TYR A 200 12.77 -6.33 25.75
C TYR A 200 11.75 -5.32 25.21
N VAL A 201 10.45 -5.53 25.47
CA VAL A 201 9.41 -4.58 25.09
C VAL A 201 9.63 -3.23 25.78
N ASP A 202 9.43 -2.16 25.00
CA ASP A 202 9.55 -0.77 25.44
C ASP A 202 10.95 -0.39 25.97
N LYS A 203 12.01 -0.87 25.28
CA LYS A 203 13.42 -0.60 25.60
C LYS A 203 14.19 0.01 24.43
N ASN A 204 15.28 0.71 24.74
CA ASN A 204 16.32 1.18 23.82
C ASN A 204 15.80 2.03 22.65
N TYR A 205 15.37 3.26 22.92
CA TYR A 205 14.79 4.16 21.90
C TYR A 205 15.81 5.09 21.21
N GLY A 206 17.05 5.17 21.69
CA GLY A 206 18.09 6.05 21.14
C GLY A 206 18.40 5.80 19.66
N GLY A 207 18.60 6.88 18.89
CA GLY A 207 18.92 6.81 17.45
C GLY A 207 20.41 6.61 17.21
N ILE A 208 21.23 7.53 17.72
CA ILE A 208 22.69 7.46 17.75
C ILE A 208 23.19 7.18 19.17
N LEU A 209 22.68 7.91 20.17
CA LEU A 209 23.17 7.82 21.54
C LEU A 209 22.20 7.03 22.43
N MET A 210 22.74 6.13 23.25
CA MET A 210 21.99 5.46 24.32
C MET A 210 21.89 6.32 25.59
N LEU A 211 22.47 7.52 25.58
CA LEU A 211 22.46 8.46 26.72
C LEU A 211 21.04 8.70 27.24
N TRP A 212 20.10 8.93 26.33
CA TRP A 212 18.70 9.20 26.68
C TRP A 212 18.03 8.00 27.35
N ASP A 213 18.32 6.79 26.88
CA ASP A 213 17.82 5.57 27.50
C ASP A 213 18.32 5.38 28.93
N HIS A 214 19.56 5.76 29.23
CA HIS A 214 20.05 5.78 30.61
C HIS A 214 19.37 6.85 31.45
N LEU A 215 19.23 8.07 30.92
CA LEU A 215 18.62 9.19 31.64
C LEU A 215 17.15 8.96 31.96
N PHE A 216 16.42 8.28 31.06
CA PHE A 216 14.98 8.07 31.19
C PHE A 216 14.59 6.63 31.56
N GLY A 217 15.57 5.77 31.87
CA GLY A 217 15.35 4.43 32.43
C GLY A 217 14.82 3.39 31.45
N THR A 218 15.14 3.51 30.16
CA THR A 218 14.69 2.60 29.09
C THR A 218 15.80 1.74 28.51
N PHE A 219 17.03 1.86 29.00
CA PHE A 219 18.17 1.04 28.57
C PHE A 219 18.04 -0.42 29.04
N GLU A 220 18.20 -1.37 28.13
CA GLU A 220 18.27 -2.81 28.42
C GLU A 220 19.36 -3.47 27.55
N PRO A 221 20.40 -4.09 28.14
CA PRO A 221 21.37 -4.85 27.37
C PRO A 221 20.78 -6.17 26.87
N GLU A 222 21.27 -6.64 25.72
CA GLU A 222 20.93 -7.96 25.19
C GLU A 222 21.46 -9.06 26.12
N ASP A 223 20.60 -10.00 26.52
CA ASP A 223 21.00 -11.19 27.29
C ASP A 223 21.24 -12.37 26.33
N PRO A 224 22.47 -12.90 26.23
CA PRO A 224 22.76 -14.05 25.39
C PRO A 224 21.96 -15.32 25.73
N ARG A 225 21.38 -15.39 26.93
CA ARG A 225 20.53 -16.50 27.40
C ARG A 225 19.08 -16.36 26.99
N GLU A 226 18.67 -15.18 26.52
CA GLU A 226 17.31 -14.89 26.06
C GLU A 226 17.39 -14.22 24.67
N PRO A 227 17.56 -14.99 23.59
CA PRO A 227 17.63 -14.44 22.24
C PRO A 227 16.36 -13.67 21.87
N SER A 228 16.53 -12.55 21.16
CA SER A 228 15.41 -11.75 20.67
C SER A 228 14.52 -12.55 19.71
N ILE A 229 13.22 -12.52 19.95
CA ILE A 229 12.18 -12.97 19.02
C ILE A 229 11.59 -11.72 18.37
N TYR A 230 11.56 -11.67 17.03
CA TYR A 230 11.17 -10.46 16.29
C TYR A 230 9.73 -10.51 15.78
N GLY A 231 9.22 -9.35 15.39
CA GLY A 231 7.87 -9.12 14.89
C GLY A 231 7.07 -8.25 15.85
N THR A 232 5.76 -8.46 15.87
CA THR A 232 4.84 -7.77 16.79
C THR A 232 4.07 -8.78 17.62
N ARG A 233 3.68 -8.40 18.85
CA ARG A 233 2.85 -9.26 19.74
C ARG A 233 1.48 -9.62 19.15
N LYS A 234 1.02 -8.85 18.16
CA LYS A 234 -0.08 -9.22 17.26
C LYS A 234 0.50 -9.26 15.84
N PRO A 235 0.98 -10.43 15.38
CA PRO A 235 1.66 -10.52 14.10
C PRO A 235 0.78 -10.10 12.92
N LEU A 236 1.36 -9.38 11.96
CA LEU A 236 0.66 -8.90 10.76
C LEU A 236 0.07 -10.03 9.90
N GLN A 237 0.80 -11.16 9.79
CA GLN A 237 0.42 -12.35 8.99
C GLN A 237 0.06 -12.00 7.53
N SER A 238 0.80 -11.08 6.90
CA SER A 238 0.52 -10.61 5.55
C SER A 238 1.75 -9.96 4.90
N TRP A 239 1.86 -10.09 3.57
CA TRP A 239 2.80 -9.32 2.74
C TRP A 239 2.15 -8.12 2.04
N ASP A 240 0.90 -7.82 2.38
CA ASP A 240 0.15 -6.70 1.81
C ASP A 240 0.68 -5.35 2.35
N PRO A 241 1.26 -4.49 1.51
CA PRO A 241 1.87 -3.24 1.96
C PRO A 241 0.81 -2.22 2.43
N VAL A 242 -0.42 -2.30 1.93
CA VAL A 242 -1.53 -1.44 2.35
C VAL A 242 -2.01 -1.90 3.72
N TRP A 243 -2.27 -3.20 3.89
CA TRP A 243 -2.71 -3.74 5.18
C TRP A 243 -1.65 -3.56 6.28
N ALA A 244 -0.37 -3.71 5.95
CA ALA A 244 0.75 -3.45 6.86
C ALA A 244 0.67 -2.06 7.52
N ASN A 245 0.29 -1.04 6.75
CA ASN A 245 0.14 0.33 7.23
C ASN A 245 -1.21 0.59 7.92
N LEU A 246 -2.26 -0.18 7.63
CA LEU A 246 -3.64 0.10 8.09
C LEU A 246 -4.11 -0.74 9.28
N GLU A 247 -3.52 -1.91 9.53
CA GLU A 247 -4.08 -2.88 10.47
C GLU A 247 -4.25 -2.34 11.90
N VAL A 248 -3.27 -1.57 12.40
CA VAL A 248 -3.31 -1.00 13.75
C VAL A 248 -4.31 0.16 13.81
N TYR A 249 -4.35 1.03 12.79
CA TYR A 249 -5.37 2.08 12.71
C TYR A 249 -6.78 1.48 12.67
N ALA A 250 -6.98 0.39 11.92
CA ALA A 250 -8.26 -0.32 11.87
C ALA A 250 -8.63 -0.94 13.23
N ALA A 251 -7.65 -1.49 13.97
CA ALA A 251 -7.86 -2.00 15.32
C ALA A 251 -8.27 -0.89 16.30
N LEU A 252 -7.57 0.24 16.28
CA LEU A 252 -7.88 1.43 17.10
C LEU A 252 -9.27 1.96 16.80
N ALA A 253 -9.62 2.14 15.52
CA ALA A 253 -10.94 2.60 15.09
C ALA A 253 -12.06 1.64 15.50
N ARG A 254 -11.80 0.33 15.41
CA ARG A 254 -12.77 -0.71 15.82
C ARG A 254 -13.04 -0.68 17.32
N ASP A 255 -12.00 -0.63 18.14
CA ASP A 255 -12.17 -0.55 19.60
C ASP A 255 -12.82 0.79 20.01
N SER A 256 -12.48 1.89 19.33
CA SER A 256 -13.14 3.20 19.51
C SER A 256 -14.62 3.18 19.15
N GLY A 257 -15.00 2.50 18.05
CA GLY A 257 -16.38 2.34 17.64
C GLY A 257 -17.20 1.52 18.64
N ARG A 258 -16.59 0.49 19.22
CA ARG A 258 -17.22 -0.44 20.18
C ARG A 258 -17.38 0.12 21.59
N ALA A 259 -16.54 1.07 21.99
CA ALA A 259 -16.62 1.68 23.31
C ALA A 259 -17.95 2.42 23.51
N THR A 260 -18.61 2.18 24.64
CA THR A 260 -19.90 2.80 24.99
C THR A 260 -19.76 4.25 25.43
N ARG A 261 -18.71 4.57 26.20
CA ARG A 261 -18.44 5.93 26.69
C ARG A 261 -17.68 6.75 25.65
N TRP A 262 -18.08 8.00 25.45
CA TRP A 262 -17.43 8.92 24.51
C TRP A 262 -15.93 9.13 24.77
N GLY A 263 -15.52 9.27 26.03
CA GLY A 263 -14.10 9.38 26.36
C GLY A 263 -13.27 8.14 26.01
N ASP A 264 -13.89 6.96 26.10
CA ASP A 264 -13.27 5.68 25.74
C ASP A 264 -13.18 5.46 24.22
N LYS A 265 -13.78 6.35 23.42
CA LYS A 265 -13.57 6.39 21.96
C LYS A 265 -12.27 7.07 21.56
N LEU A 266 -11.74 8.00 22.38
CA LEU A 266 -10.48 8.70 22.09
C LEU A 266 -9.27 8.04 22.78
N ARG A 267 -9.49 7.42 23.94
CA ARG A 267 -8.41 6.80 24.72
C ARG A 267 -7.59 5.75 23.98
N PRO A 268 -8.12 4.88 23.08
CA PRO A 268 -7.29 3.91 22.35
C PRO A 268 -6.17 4.58 21.55
N TRP A 269 -6.40 5.79 21.05
CA TRP A 269 -5.44 6.54 20.25
C TRP A 269 -4.32 7.18 21.08
N LEU A 270 -4.60 7.52 22.34
CA LEU A 270 -3.70 8.28 23.22
C LEU A 270 -3.07 7.44 24.33
N LYS A 271 -3.67 6.32 24.70
CA LYS A 271 -3.16 5.37 25.70
C LYS A 271 -2.11 4.44 25.07
N PRO A 272 -1.34 3.71 25.91
CA PRO A 272 -0.37 2.74 25.42
C PRO A 272 -0.97 1.71 24.46
N PRO A 273 -0.20 1.21 23.48
CA PRO A 273 -0.64 0.15 22.58
C PRO A 273 -1.19 -1.04 23.35
N GLY A 274 -2.36 -1.55 22.90
CA GLY A 274 -3.05 -2.64 23.58
C GLY A 274 -4.01 -2.21 24.69
N TRP A 275 -4.04 -0.94 25.10
CA TRP A 275 -5.10 -0.43 25.98
C TRP A 275 -6.47 -0.54 25.32
N ARG A 276 -7.47 -1.01 26.07
CA ARG A 276 -8.85 -1.14 25.62
C ARG A 276 -9.79 -0.73 26.75
N ALA A 277 -10.93 -0.14 26.38
CA ALA A 277 -11.97 0.18 27.34
C ALA A 277 -12.51 -1.08 28.01
N ALA A 278 -12.89 -1.01 29.29
CA ALA A 278 -13.27 -2.19 30.07
C ALA A 278 -14.47 -2.95 29.47
N ASP A 279 -15.45 -2.22 28.94
CA ASP A 279 -16.60 -2.79 28.26
C ASP A 279 -16.23 -3.50 26.94
N VAL A 280 -15.30 -2.91 26.18
CA VAL A 280 -14.78 -3.51 24.94
C VAL A 280 -13.94 -4.76 25.25
N ALA A 281 -13.09 -4.70 26.28
CA ALA A 281 -12.29 -5.83 26.72
C ALA A 281 -13.16 -7.00 27.21
N ALA A 282 -14.24 -6.72 27.95
CA ALA A 282 -15.17 -7.73 28.43
C ALA A 282 -16.01 -8.37 27.32
N LYS A 283 -16.55 -7.56 26.38
CA LYS A 283 -17.41 -8.06 25.29
C LYS A 283 -16.64 -8.69 24.13
N HIS A 284 -15.39 -8.28 23.93
CA HIS A 284 -14.55 -8.71 22.82
C HIS A 284 -13.14 -9.05 23.32
N PRO A 285 -12.96 -10.08 24.16
CA PRO A 285 -11.65 -10.43 24.70
C PRO A 285 -10.66 -10.76 23.57
N VAL A 286 -9.39 -10.46 23.80
CA VAL A 286 -8.27 -10.80 22.92
C VAL A 286 -7.34 -11.71 23.71
N ALA A 287 -6.87 -12.79 23.08
CA ALA A 287 -5.94 -13.72 23.72
C ALA A 287 -4.67 -12.99 24.19
N ALA A 288 -4.15 -13.40 25.34
CA ALA A 288 -2.86 -12.93 25.81
C ALA A 288 -1.76 -13.36 24.82
N PHE A 289 -0.72 -12.54 24.71
CA PHE A 289 0.45 -12.89 23.92
C PHE A 289 1.18 -14.06 24.61
N ASP A 290 1.49 -15.09 23.84
CA ASP A 290 2.32 -16.22 24.27
C ASP A 290 3.52 -16.32 23.32
N ILE A 291 4.71 -16.11 23.88
CA ILE A 291 5.95 -16.13 23.12
C ILE A 291 6.28 -17.53 22.58
N ALA A 292 5.84 -18.60 23.27
CA ALA A 292 6.06 -19.97 22.84
C ALA A 292 5.19 -20.34 21.62
N ALA A 293 4.09 -19.63 21.41
CA ALA A 293 3.18 -19.83 20.29
C ALA A 293 3.58 -19.03 19.02
N VAL A 294 4.65 -18.23 19.07
CA VAL A 294 5.07 -17.39 17.95
C VAL A 294 5.53 -18.27 16.77
N GLN A 295 4.82 -18.16 15.66
CA GLN A 295 5.21 -18.74 14.38
C GLN A 295 5.51 -17.63 13.37
N ARG A 296 6.61 -17.80 12.63
CA ARG A 296 6.97 -16.89 11.54
C ARG A 296 6.04 -17.10 10.36
N PHE A 297 5.51 -16.02 9.83
CA PHE A 297 4.74 -16.00 8.60
C PHE A 297 5.69 -16.09 7.42
N ASP A 298 5.78 -17.27 6.82
CA ASP A 298 6.55 -17.51 5.60
C ASP A 298 5.82 -18.54 4.72
N PRO A 299 4.69 -18.16 4.08
CA PRO A 299 3.95 -19.06 3.22
C PRO A 299 4.85 -19.64 2.12
N PRO A 300 4.84 -20.96 1.90
CA PRO A 300 5.73 -21.58 0.93
C PRO A 300 5.38 -21.15 -0.49
N VAL A 301 6.40 -20.70 -1.23
CA VAL A 301 6.29 -20.31 -2.65
C VAL A 301 7.25 -21.13 -3.51
N GLY A 302 6.76 -21.63 -4.64
CA GLY A 302 7.57 -22.42 -5.57
C GLY A 302 8.72 -21.61 -6.18
N ARG A 303 9.84 -22.28 -6.51
CA ARG A 303 11.06 -21.63 -7.02
C ARG A 303 10.82 -20.75 -8.25
N ALA A 304 9.96 -21.18 -9.18
CA ALA A 304 9.62 -20.38 -10.37
C ALA A 304 8.94 -19.05 -9.98
N VAL A 305 8.05 -19.07 -9.00
CA VAL A 305 7.38 -17.87 -8.47
C VAL A 305 8.39 -16.98 -7.75
N GLN A 306 9.31 -17.55 -6.97
CA GLN A 306 10.38 -16.79 -6.33
C GLN A 306 11.27 -16.06 -7.34
N VAL A 307 11.70 -16.74 -8.41
CA VAL A 307 12.51 -16.12 -9.47
C VAL A 307 11.74 -15.02 -10.18
N PHE A 308 10.48 -15.28 -10.56
CA PHE A 308 9.63 -14.27 -11.18
C PHE A 308 9.43 -13.06 -10.26
N ALA A 309 9.14 -13.28 -8.98
CA ALA A 309 8.95 -12.22 -8.00
C ALA A 309 10.23 -11.39 -7.80
N ALA A 310 11.42 -12.02 -7.78
CA ALA A 310 12.69 -11.32 -7.68
C ALA A 310 12.96 -10.43 -8.91
N LEU A 311 12.68 -10.94 -10.12
CA LEU A 311 12.82 -10.15 -11.36
C LEU A 311 11.82 -8.98 -11.40
N GLN A 312 10.57 -9.22 -11.00
CA GLN A 312 9.56 -8.17 -10.89
C GLN A 312 9.98 -7.11 -9.86
N PHE A 313 10.48 -7.54 -8.70
CA PHE A 313 10.94 -6.62 -7.67
C PHE A 313 12.13 -5.76 -8.15
N ALA A 314 13.07 -6.35 -8.90
CA ALA A 314 14.17 -5.60 -9.51
C ALA A 314 13.66 -4.54 -10.52
N ALA A 315 12.64 -4.88 -11.32
CA ALA A 315 11.98 -3.92 -12.20
C ALA A 315 11.29 -2.79 -11.41
N LEU A 316 10.64 -3.11 -10.29
CA LEU A 316 10.01 -2.11 -9.41
C LEU A 316 11.02 -1.19 -8.73
N LEU A 317 12.20 -1.69 -8.34
CA LEU A 317 13.29 -0.85 -7.85
C LEU A 317 13.72 0.18 -8.91
N GLY A 318 13.85 -0.25 -10.17
CA GLY A 318 14.09 0.65 -11.29
C GLY A 318 12.95 1.66 -11.49
N GLY A 319 11.70 1.22 -11.39
CA GLY A 319 10.51 2.07 -11.47
C GLY A 319 10.47 3.15 -10.39
N VAL A 320 10.79 2.81 -9.14
CA VAL A 320 10.89 3.78 -8.03
C VAL A 320 12.05 4.74 -8.24
N ALA A 321 13.21 4.26 -8.70
CA ALA A 321 14.33 5.14 -9.00
C ALA A 321 13.97 6.17 -10.08
N LEU A 322 13.31 5.74 -11.15
CA LEU A 322 12.82 6.62 -12.22
C LEU A 322 11.77 7.62 -11.71
N PHE A 323 10.83 7.15 -10.87
CA PHE A 323 9.83 7.99 -10.22
C PHE A 323 10.49 9.09 -9.38
N LEU A 324 11.38 8.71 -8.45
CA LEU A 324 12.06 9.65 -7.55
C LEU A 324 12.94 10.63 -8.33
N TRP A 325 13.60 10.18 -9.40
CA TRP A 325 14.45 11.04 -10.22
C TRP A 325 13.71 12.23 -10.83
N HIS A 326 12.45 12.03 -11.20
CA HIS A 326 11.62 13.04 -11.86
C HIS A 326 10.58 13.70 -10.93
N ALA A 327 10.41 13.17 -9.70
CA ALA A 327 9.34 13.56 -8.78
C ALA A 327 9.21 15.07 -8.56
N ASP A 328 10.34 15.77 -8.38
CA ASP A 328 10.32 17.22 -8.09
C ASP A 328 10.05 18.10 -9.32
N SER A 329 10.14 17.52 -10.53
CA SER A 329 9.89 18.23 -11.80
C SER A 329 8.52 17.93 -12.40
N HIS A 330 7.91 16.81 -12.01
CA HIS A 330 6.67 16.33 -12.60
C HIS A 330 5.43 16.98 -11.97
N PRO A 331 4.37 17.23 -12.77
CA PRO A 331 3.09 17.66 -12.24
C PRO A 331 2.50 16.65 -11.25
N LEU A 332 1.67 17.12 -10.30
CA LEU A 332 1.05 16.27 -9.28
C LEU A 332 0.32 15.05 -9.88
N LEU A 333 -0.37 15.21 -11.01
CA LEU A 333 -1.05 14.10 -11.68
C LEU A 333 -0.09 13.01 -12.16
N HIS A 334 1.11 13.37 -12.64
CA HIS A 334 2.12 12.40 -13.06
C HIS A 334 2.66 11.64 -11.85
N ASN A 335 2.97 12.36 -10.76
CA ASN A 335 3.42 11.72 -9.52
C ASN A 335 2.34 10.83 -8.93
N ALA A 336 1.09 11.29 -8.85
CA ALA A 336 -0.02 10.51 -8.33
C ALA A 336 -0.29 9.24 -9.16
N SER A 337 -0.22 9.35 -10.49
CA SER A 337 -0.39 8.21 -11.40
C SER A 337 0.75 7.19 -11.25
N GLY A 338 2.00 7.65 -11.20
CA GLY A 338 3.17 6.79 -10.98
C GLY A 338 3.14 6.10 -9.61
N ALA A 339 2.78 6.83 -8.56
CA ALA A 339 2.61 6.28 -7.22
C ALA A 339 1.51 5.20 -7.17
N GLY A 340 0.39 5.42 -7.88
CA GLY A 340 -0.69 4.45 -8.00
C GLY A 340 -0.25 3.14 -8.67
N VAL A 341 0.54 3.22 -9.75
CA VAL A 341 1.12 2.04 -10.41
C VAL A 341 2.04 1.28 -9.47
N LEU A 342 2.99 1.98 -8.83
CA LEU A 342 3.94 1.37 -7.91
C LEU A 342 3.26 0.69 -6.72
N LEU A 343 2.21 1.31 -6.17
CA LEU A 343 1.40 0.73 -5.10
C LEU A 343 0.67 -0.54 -5.56
N ALA A 344 0.02 -0.49 -6.74
CA ALA A 344 -0.69 -1.64 -7.29
C ALA A 344 0.25 -2.82 -7.56
N SER A 345 1.43 -2.55 -8.13
CA SER A 345 2.47 -3.55 -8.36
C SER A 345 3.02 -4.16 -7.08
N LEU A 346 3.37 -3.34 -6.08
CA LEU A 346 3.86 -3.84 -4.79
C LEU A 346 2.79 -4.66 -4.05
N TRP A 347 1.53 -4.23 -4.12
CA TRP A 347 0.40 -5.00 -3.58
C TRP A 347 0.25 -6.35 -4.27
N ALA A 348 0.27 -6.37 -5.62
CA ALA A 348 0.15 -7.59 -6.40
C ALA A 348 1.32 -8.55 -6.13
N LEU A 349 2.55 -8.03 -6.01
CA LEU A 349 3.74 -8.81 -5.69
C LEU A 349 3.64 -9.44 -4.29
N GLY A 350 3.19 -8.68 -3.29
CA GLY A 350 2.91 -9.20 -1.96
C GLY A 350 1.84 -10.31 -1.99
N ALA A 351 0.76 -10.12 -2.76
CA ALA A 351 -0.28 -11.13 -2.93
C ALA A 351 0.24 -12.40 -3.62
N LEU A 352 1.12 -12.27 -4.63
CA LEU A 352 1.77 -13.41 -5.29
C LEU A 352 2.63 -14.21 -4.32
N LEU A 353 3.43 -13.53 -3.50
CA LEU A 353 4.37 -14.13 -2.55
C LEU A 353 3.71 -14.86 -1.37
N GLN A 354 2.40 -14.77 -1.24
CA GLN A 354 1.61 -15.56 -0.29
C GLN A 354 0.54 -16.43 -0.98
N GLY A 355 0.68 -16.67 -2.28
CA GLY A 355 -0.21 -17.56 -3.04
C GLY A 355 -1.65 -17.07 -3.19
N ARG A 356 -1.92 -15.77 -2.97
CA ARG A 356 -3.27 -15.20 -3.14
C ARG A 356 -3.63 -14.98 -4.61
N ILE A 357 -2.63 -14.72 -5.46
CA ILE A 357 -2.78 -14.53 -6.91
C ILE A 357 -1.69 -15.27 -7.67
N THR A 358 -1.89 -15.47 -8.97
CA THR A 358 -0.93 -16.05 -9.91
C THR A 358 -0.07 -14.96 -10.56
N ALA A 359 1.05 -15.35 -11.18
CA ALA A 359 1.91 -14.43 -11.90
C ALA A 359 1.17 -13.72 -13.07
N GLY A 360 0.25 -14.42 -13.74
CA GLY A 360 -0.56 -13.82 -14.80
C GLY A 360 -1.56 -12.79 -14.29
N GLU A 361 -2.19 -13.04 -13.13
CA GLU A 361 -3.06 -12.06 -12.47
C GLU A 361 -2.27 -10.82 -12.00
N LEU A 362 -1.03 -11.00 -11.53
CA LEU A 362 -0.14 -9.87 -11.23
C LEU A 362 0.09 -9.02 -12.48
N LEU A 363 0.51 -9.63 -13.60
CA LEU A 363 0.75 -8.90 -14.86
C LEU A 363 -0.51 -8.19 -15.37
N LEU A 364 -1.69 -8.78 -15.18
CA LEU A 364 -2.96 -8.16 -15.52
C LEU A 364 -3.19 -6.86 -14.73
N ILE A 365 -2.96 -6.89 -13.41
CA ILE A 365 -3.09 -5.71 -12.53
C ILE A 365 -2.10 -4.62 -12.93
N GLU A 366 -0.85 -4.98 -13.20
CA GLU A 366 0.20 -4.03 -13.58
C GLU A 366 -0.12 -3.37 -14.93
N CYS A 367 -0.51 -4.15 -15.94
CA CYS A 367 -0.88 -3.61 -17.25
C CYS A 367 -2.11 -2.70 -17.16
N ALA A 368 -3.11 -3.07 -16.34
CA ALA A 368 -4.29 -2.24 -16.11
C ALA A 368 -3.91 -0.89 -15.47
N ALA A 369 -3.06 -0.92 -14.43
CA ALA A 369 -2.58 0.28 -13.76
C ALA A 369 -1.76 1.17 -14.70
N LEU A 370 -0.84 0.58 -15.47
CA LEU A 370 -0.03 1.28 -16.48
C LEU A 370 -0.90 1.87 -17.60
N SER A 371 -1.94 1.16 -18.05
CA SER A 371 -2.89 1.67 -19.04
C SER A 371 -3.59 2.95 -18.56
N ALA A 372 -4.06 2.95 -17.31
CA ALA A 372 -4.73 4.11 -16.71
C ALA A 372 -3.75 5.28 -16.49
N ALA A 373 -2.56 5.01 -15.96
CA ALA A 373 -1.55 6.03 -15.71
C ALA A 373 -1.07 6.69 -17.01
N THR A 374 -0.71 5.91 -18.02
CA THR A 374 -0.21 6.42 -19.31
C THR A 374 -1.26 7.21 -20.09
N ALA A 375 -2.55 6.86 -19.95
CA ALA A 375 -3.64 7.68 -20.49
C ALA A 375 -3.73 9.02 -19.76
N ALA A 376 -3.67 9.00 -18.42
CA ALA A 376 -3.81 10.18 -17.58
C ALA A 376 -2.66 11.18 -17.75
N THR A 377 -1.46 10.69 -18.04
CA THR A 377 -0.25 11.50 -18.23
C THR A 377 0.04 11.85 -19.68
N GLY A 378 -0.83 11.44 -20.62
CA GLY A 378 -0.66 11.75 -22.05
C GLY A 378 0.44 10.97 -22.75
N TRP A 379 0.91 9.86 -22.17
CA TRP A 379 1.91 8.96 -22.77
C TRP A 379 1.25 8.03 -23.79
N THR A 380 0.81 8.60 -24.90
CA THR A 380 -0.06 7.94 -25.89
C THR A 380 0.52 6.64 -26.44
N THR A 381 1.79 6.60 -26.82
CA THR A 381 2.43 5.37 -27.36
C THR A 381 2.37 4.21 -26.37
N LEU A 382 2.66 4.46 -25.09
CA LEU A 382 2.61 3.43 -24.05
C LEU A 382 1.16 3.04 -23.71
N HIS A 383 0.24 4.01 -23.71
CA HIS A 383 -1.18 3.72 -23.55
C HIS A 383 -1.70 2.79 -24.65
N TRP A 384 -1.26 2.99 -25.90
CA TRP A 384 -1.61 2.14 -27.04
C TRP A 384 -1.09 0.71 -26.93
N VAL A 385 -0.07 0.48 -26.10
CA VAL A 385 0.43 -0.86 -25.79
C VAL A 385 -0.32 -1.45 -24.60
N PHE A 386 -0.35 -0.76 -23.47
CA PHE A 386 -0.85 -1.33 -22.21
C PHE A 386 -2.37 -1.54 -22.21
N LYS A 387 -3.14 -0.71 -22.90
CA LYS A 387 -4.60 -0.86 -22.97
C LYS A 387 -5.02 -2.18 -23.63
N PRO A 388 -4.64 -2.50 -24.89
CA PRO A 388 -4.97 -3.80 -25.48
C PRO A 388 -4.25 -4.97 -24.80
N LEU A 389 -3.01 -4.77 -24.30
CA LEU A 389 -2.27 -5.82 -23.60
C LEU A 389 -2.98 -6.29 -22.33
N THR A 390 -3.61 -5.38 -21.57
CA THR A 390 -4.41 -5.72 -20.39
C THR A 390 -5.48 -6.76 -20.73
N MET A 391 -6.25 -6.50 -21.80
CA MET A 391 -7.29 -7.42 -22.25
C MET A 391 -6.71 -8.70 -22.85
N GLY A 392 -5.57 -8.62 -23.54
CA GLY A 392 -4.84 -9.80 -24.05
C GLY A 392 -4.40 -10.75 -22.94
N ILE A 393 -3.88 -10.22 -21.82
CA ILE A 393 -3.52 -11.02 -20.64
C ILE A 393 -4.77 -11.64 -20.01
N ALA A 394 -5.85 -10.87 -19.84
CA ALA A 394 -7.12 -11.40 -19.33
C ALA A 394 -7.63 -12.57 -20.18
N LEU A 395 -7.63 -12.43 -21.51
CA LEU A 395 -8.01 -13.50 -22.44
C LEU A 395 -7.10 -14.72 -22.29
N ALA A 396 -5.79 -14.53 -22.24
CA ALA A 396 -4.82 -15.61 -22.08
C ALA A 396 -5.04 -16.41 -20.78
N LEU A 397 -5.33 -15.71 -19.67
CA LEU A 397 -5.65 -16.35 -18.39
C LEU A 397 -6.91 -17.21 -18.48
N VAL A 398 -7.97 -16.69 -19.09
CA VAL A 398 -9.24 -17.43 -19.25
C VAL A 398 -9.06 -18.62 -20.19
N VAL A 399 -8.32 -18.49 -21.28
CA VAL A 399 -8.00 -19.60 -22.20
C VAL A 399 -7.18 -20.68 -21.49
N ALA A 400 -6.14 -20.29 -20.74
CA ALA A 400 -5.33 -21.23 -19.97
C ALA A 400 -6.17 -21.97 -18.92
N HIS A 401 -7.05 -21.25 -18.21
CA HIS A 401 -7.96 -21.86 -17.26
C HIS A 401 -8.90 -22.87 -17.92
N ARG A 402 -9.54 -22.52 -19.04
CA ARG A 402 -10.43 -23.41 -19.78
C ARG A 402 -9.73 -24.68 -20.28
N ARG A 403 -8.45 -24.58 -20.70
CA ARG A 403 -7.66 -25.76 -21.09
C ARG A 403 -7.45 -26.73 -19.92
N SER A 404 -7.29 -26.20 -18.71
CA SER A 404 -7.16 -27.02 -17.50
C SER A 404 -8.49 -27.50 -16.91
N ARG A 405 -9.60 -26.80 -17.21
CA ARG A 405 -10.96 -27.12 -16.76
C ARG A 405 -11.96 -26.96 -17.92
N PRO A 406 -12.09 -27.95 -18.81
CA PRO A 406 -12.93 -27.86 -20.00
C PRO A 406 -14.41 -27.65 -19.68
N ASP A 407 -14.88 -28.23 -18.57
CA ASP A 407 -16.28 -28.23 -18.14
C ASP A 407 -16.68 -26.98 -17.32
N ALA A 408 -15.80 -25.98 -17.22
CA ALA A 408 -16.08 -24.74 -16.50
C ALA A 408 -17.21 -23.95 -17.19
N SER A 409 -18.44 -24.10 -16.69
CA SER A 409 -19.61 -23.37 -17.18
C SER A 409 -19.38 -21.86 -17.17
N GLY A 410 -19.80 -21.18 -18.23
CA GLY A 410 -19.67 -19.72 -18.37
C GLY A 410 -18.35 -19.19 -18.93
N SER A 411 -17.33 -20.02 -19.13
CA SER A 411 -16.04 -19.57 -19.69
C SER A 411 -16.17 -19.01 -21.12
N ALA A 412 -17.10 -19.55 -21.93
CA ALA A 412 -17.35 -19.04 -23.29
C ALA A 412 -17.94 -17.62 -23.27
N TRP A 413 -18.89 -17.36 -22.36
CA TRP A 413 -19.46 -16.03 -22.16
C TRP A 413 -18.43 -15.02 -21.64
N LEU A 414 -17.53 -15.46 -20.76
CA LEU A 414 -16.42 -14.62 -20.30
C LEU A 414 -15.46 -14.26 -21.44
N LEU A 415 -15.08 -15.23 -22.29
CA LEU A 415 -14.26 -14.95 -23.48
C LEU A 415 -14.96 -13.98 -24.44
N ALA A 416 -16.25 -14.18 -24.69
CA ALA A 416 -17.04 -13.26 -25.52
C ALA A 416 -17.08 -11.84 -24.93
N ALA A 417 -17.27 -11.71 -23.62
CA ALA A 417 -17.26 -10.43 -22.93
C ALA A 417 -15.89 -9.72 -23.05
N LEU A 418 -14.80 -10.44 -22.82
CA LEU A 418 -13.44 -9.90 -22.91
C LEU A 418 -13.06 -9.52 -24.36
N LEU A 419 -13.46 -10.31 -25.36
CA LEU A 419 -13.24 -9.98 -26.77
C LEU A 419 -14.03 -8.73 -27.19
N ALA A 420 -15.28 -8.62 -26.73
CA ALA A 420 -16.10 -7.44 -26.98
C ALA A 420 -15.55 -6.20 -26.27
N SER A 421 -15.05 -6.35 -25.03
CA SER A 421 -14.33 -5.29 -24.31
C SER A 421 -13.06 -4.86 -25.04
N LEU A 422 -12.23 -5.80 -25.54
CA LEU A 422 -11.04 -5.48 -26.34
C LEU A 422 -11.40 -4.74 -27.63
N ALA A 423 -12.43 -5.20 -28.35
CA ALA A 423 -12.92 -4.53 -29.55
C ALA A 423 -13.40 -3.10 -29.24
N GLY A 424 -14.11 -2.92 -28.12
CA GLY A 424 -14.51 -1.62 -27.61
C GLY A 424 -13.31 -0.73 -27.29
N ASP A 425 -12.31 -1.26 -26.59
CA ASP A 425 -11.09 -0.55 -26.21
C ASP A 425 -10.31 -0.04 -27.42
N VAL A 426 -10.13 -0.90 -28.44
CA VAL A 426 -9.46 -0.57 -29.71
C VAL A 426 -10.27 0.45 -30.51
N ALA A 427 -11.59 0.26 -30.62
CA ALA A 427 -12.46 1.20 -31.34
C ALA A 427 -12.43 2.60 -30.71
N LEU A 428 -12.44 2.70 -29.37
CA LEU A 428 -12.34 3.99 -28.67
C LEU A 428 -10.96 4.66 -28.78
N MET A 429 -9.91 3.94 -29.20
CA MET A 429 -8.59 4.52 -29.48
C MET A 429 -8.48 5.11 -30.89
N LEU A 430 -9.36 4.69 -31.80
CA LEU A 430 -9.32 5.09 -33.21
C LEU A 430 -10.32 6.24 -33.47
N ASN A 431 -9.89 7.21 -34.28
CA ASN A 431 -10.72 8.35 -34.62
C ASN A 431 -11.99 7.90 -35.39
N GLY A 432 -13.15 8.42 -34.98
CA GLY A 432 -14.43 8.17 -35.67
C GLY A 432 -15.14 6.85 -35.31
N LEU A 433 -14.55 5.99 -34.47
CA LEU A 433 -15.13 4.69 -34.09
C LEU A 433 -15.78 4.67 -32.70
N PHE A 434 -16.22 5.84 -32.21
CA PHE A 434 -16.87 5.95 -30.90
C PHE A 434 -18.15 5.10 -30.76
N ILE A 435 -19.06 5.18 -31.73
CA ILE A 435 -20.32 4.41 -31.70
C ILE A 435 -20.06 2.91 -31.80
N PRO A 436 -19.24 2.40 -32.75
CA PRO A 436 -18.81 1.01 -32.74
C PRO A 436 -18.21 0.56 -31.40
N GLY A 437 -17.41 1.40 -30.76
CA GLY A 437 -16.86 1.14 -29.43
C GLY A 437 -17.95 0.95 -28.36
N LEU A 438 -18.94 1.84 -28.32
CA LEU A 438 -20.09 1.71 -27.41
C LEU A 438 -20.92 0.44 -27.67
N VAL A 439 -21.13 0.08 -28.94
CA VAL A 439 -21.83 -1.16 -29.29
C VAL A 439 -21.04 -2.38 -28.81
N ALA A 440 -19.72 -2.39 -29.00
CA ALA A 440 -18.87 -3.47 -28.51
C ALA A 440 -18.93 -3.59 -26.97
N PHE A 441 -18.89 -2.49 -26.24
CA PHE A 441 -19.09 -2.51 -24.79
C PHE A 441 -20.50 -2.97 -24.39
N LEU A 442 -21.56 -2.57 -25.11
CA LEU A 442 -22.91 -3.07 -24.85
C LEU A 442 -22.96 -4.60 -24.96
N LEU A 443 -22.34 -5.17 -26.00
CA LEU A 443 -22.22 -6.62 -26.15
C LEU A 443 -21.42 -7.26 -25.02
N ALA A 444 -20.36 -6.59 -24.53
CA ALA A 444 -19.60 -7.05 -23.37
C ALA A 444 -20.47 -7.14 -22.10
N HIS A 445 -21.28 -6.10 -21.82
CA HIS A 445 -22.20 -6.10 -20.67
C HIS A 445 -23.23 -7.23 -20.73
N ILE A 446 -23.78 -7.48 -21.93
CA ILE A 446 -24.72 -8.59 -22.14
C ILE A 446 -24.02 -9.93 -21.90
N ALA A 447 -22.83 -10.13 -22.47
CA ALA A 447 -22.05 -11.35 -22.30
C ALA A 447 -21.65 -11.60 -20.84
N TYR A 448 -21.23 -10.56 -20.11
CA TYR A 448 -20.97 -10.64 -18.67
C TYR A 448 -22.22 -11.04 -17.88
N THR A 449 -23.36 -10.43 -18.20
CA THR A 449 -24.64 -10.76 -17.57
C THR A 449 -25.01 -12.24 -17.79
N GLN A 450 -24.80 -12.76 -19.00
CA GLN A 450 -25.02 -14.19 -19.30
C GLN A 450 -24.02 -15.10 -18.60
N CYS A 451 -22.77 -14.67 -18.44
CA CYS A 451 -21.76 -15.38 -17.67
C CYS A 451 -22.20 -15.52 -16.20
N PHE A 452 -22.61 -14.42 -15.56
CA PHE A 452 -23.03 -14.40 -14.15
C PHE A 452 -24.37 -15.10 -13.87
N ARG A 453 -25.12 -15.43 -14.93
CA ARG A 453 -26.37 -16.19 -14.84
C ARG A 453 -26.15 -17.71 -14.87
N GLN A 454 -24.99 -18.19 -15.35
CA GLN A 454 -24.79 -19.63 -15.54
C GLN A 454 -24.89 -20.44 -14.24
N ASP A 455 -24.56 -19.82 -13.10
CA ASP A 455 -24.43 -20.48 -11.80
C ASP A 455 -25.25 -19.78 -10.70
N ALA A 456 -26.21 -18.93 -11.10
CA ALA A 456 -27.13 -18.27 -10.19
C ALA A 456 -28.48 -17.99 -10.88
N PRO A 457 -29.61 -18.01 -10.15
CA PRO A 457 -30.91 -17.63 -10.71
C PRO A 457 -30.88 -16.23 -11.32
N TRP A 458 -31.81 -15.96 -12.24
CA TRP A 458 -31.97 -14.63 -12.83
C TRP A 458 -32.43 -13.63 -11.78
N LEU A 459 -31.63 -12.57 -11.56
CA LEU A 459 -31.90 -11.49 -10.60
C LEU A 459 -32.40 -12.02 -9.24
N PRO A 460 -31.57 -12.81 -8.53
CA PRO A 460 -32.01 -13.63 -7.40
C PRO A 460 -32.50 -12.81 -6.20
N ARG A 461 -32.17 -11.52 -6.13
CA ARG A 461 -32.65 -10.60 -5.09
C ARG A 461 -33.29 -9.34 -5.69
N ARG A 462 -34.62 -9.28 -5.64
CA ARG A 462 -35.42 -8.12 -6.13
C ARG A 462 -35.01 -6.78 -5.52
N ARG A 463 -34.63 -6.75 -4.23
CA ARG A 463 -34.17 -5.52 -3.55
C ARG A 463 -32.86 -4.98 -4.12
N VAL A 464 -31.93 -5.87 -4.46
CA VAL A 464 -30.64 -5.50 -5.07
C VAL A 464 -30.90 -4.89 -6.45
N TRP A 465 -31.72 -5.57 -7.25
CA TRP A 465 -32.13 -5.07 -8.57
C TRP A 465 -32.81 -3.69 -8.47
N ALA A 466 -33.79 -3.53 -7.58
CA ALA A 466 -34.47 -2.24 -7.40
C ALA A 466 -33.49 -1.11 -7.01
N GLY A 467 -32.55 -1.38 -6.10
CA GLY A 467 -31.55 -0.39 -5.68
C GLY A 467 -30.59 0.01 -6.81
N VAL A 468 -30.07 -0.97 -7.56
CA VAL A 468 -29.13 -0.72 -8.67
C VAL A 468 -29.85 -0.04 -9.84
N SER A 469 -31.08 -0.44 -10.17
CA SER A 469 -31.89 0.21 -11.20
C SER A 469 -32.28 1.64 -10.81
N ALA A 470 -32.58 1.91 -9.53
CA ALA A 470 -32.80 3.27 -9.04
C ALA A 470 -31.55 4.15 -9.20
N LEU A 471 -30.36 3.61 -8.91
CA LEU A 471 -29.10 4.30 -9.14
C LEU A 471 -28.86 4.58 -10.62
N GLY A 472 -29.10 3.62 -11.51
CA GLY A 472 -28.98 3.84 -12.95
C GLY A 472 -29.99 4.86 -13.49
N ALA A 473 -31.23 4.84 -12.99
CA ALA A 473 -32.22 5.85 -13.31
C ALA A 473 -31.76 7.25 -12.86
N LEU A 474 -31.22 7.37 -11.65
CA LEU A 474 -30.64 8.62 -11.16
C LEU A 474 -29.50 9.12 -12.07
N VAL A 475 -28.56 8.24 -12.43
CA VAL A 475 -27.49 8.59 -13.37
C VAL A 475 -28.07 9.04 -14.71
N TYR A 476 -29.05 8.32 -15.27
CA TYR A 476 -29.68 8.72 -16.52
C TYR A 476 -30.37 10.08 -16.43
N THR A 477 -31.08 10.37 -15.33
CA THR A 477 -31.71 11.69 -15.12
C THR A 477 -30.66 12.80 -15.02
N LEU A 478 -29.51 12.54 -14.40
CA LEU A 478 -28.39 13.47 -14.34
C LEU A 478 -27.84 13.75 -15.75
N LEU A 479 -27.62 12.71 -16.56
CA LEU A 479 -27.14 12.87 -17.94
C LEU A 479 -28.16 13.65 -18.79
N TRP A 480 -29.45 13.36 -18.63
CA TRP A 480 -30.52 14.08 -19.32
C TRP A 480 -30.51 15.56 -18.97
N ALA A 481 -30.47 15.89 -17.68
CA ALA A 481 -30.40 17.26 -17.18
C ALA A 481 -29.11 17.98 -17.61
N GLY A 482 -28.00 17.24 -17.75
CA GLY A 482 -26.72 17.76 -18.24
C GLY A 482 -26.67 18.09 -19.73
N GLY A 483 -27.72 17.79 -20.50
CA GLY A 483 -27.79 18.12 -21.93
C GLY A 483 -27.56 16.94 -22.87
N LEU A 484 -27.89 15.71 -22.45
CA LEU A 484 -27.79 14.53 -23.31
C LEU A 484 -28.52 14.74 -24.67
N PRO A 485 -27.82 14.63 -25.82
CA PRO A 485 -28.38 14.92 -27.13
C PRO A 485 -29.59 14.04 -27.46
N PRO A 486 -30.66 14.58 -28.10
CA PRO A 486 -31.87 13.82 -28.38
C PRO A 486 -31.64 12.47 -29.08
N GLY A 487 -30.76 12.42 -30.08
CA GLY A 487 -30.43 11.19 -30.81
C GLY A 487 -29.69 10.13 -29.98
N LEU A 488 -29.08 10.50 -28.86
CA LEU A 488 -28.36 9.57 -27.97
C LEU A 488 -29.18 9.14 -26.75
N ARG A 489 -30.35 9.74 -26.52
CA ARG A 489 -31.18 9.44 -25.33
C ARG A 489 -31.59 7.98 -25.23
N LEU A 490 -32.05 7.38 -26.35
CA LEU A 490 -32.44 5.98 -26.39
C LEU A 490 -31.21 5.03 -26.32
N PRO A 491 -30.15 5.21 -27.13
CA PRO A 491 -28.92 4.42 -27.00
C PRO A 491 -28.33 4.42 -25.58
N VAL A 492 -28.25 5.59 -24.94
CA VAL A 492 -27.73 5.71 -23.58
C VAL A 492 -28.66 5.06 -22.56
N ALA A 493 -29.99 5.16 -22.72
CA ALA A 493 -30.94 4.47 -21.83
C ALA A 493 -30.78 2.94 -21.91
N VAL A 494 -30.64 2.39 -23.12
CA VAL A 494 -30.38 0.96 -23.34
C VAL A 494 -29.06 0.54 -22.70
N TYR A 495 -28.03 1.37 -22.83
CA TYR A 495 -26.71 1.12 -22.27
C TYR A 495 -26.72 1.14 -20.73
N VAL A 496 -27.37 2.13 -20.11
CA VAL A 496 -27.58 2.20 -18.64
C VAL A 496 -28.37 0.98 -18.15
N LEU A 497 -29.39 0.55 -18.88
CA LEU A 497 -30.13 -0.67 -18.55
C LEU A 497 -29.23 -1.91 -18.59
N ALA A 498 -28.38 -2.05 -19.61
CA ALA A 498 -27.47 -3.20 -19.70
C ALA A 498 -26.47 -3.25 -18.54
N ILE A 499 -25.86 -2.12 -18.17
CA ILE A 499 -24.92 -2.04 -17.04
C ILE A 499 -25.62 -2.35 -15.72
N THR A 500 -26.79 -1.76 -15.48
CA THR A 500 -27.54 -2.00 -14.24
C THR A 500 -27.99 -3.45 -14.11
N LEU A 501 -28.38 -4.09 -15.21
CA LEU A 501 -28.69 -5.53 -15.24
C LEU A 501 -27.46 -6.37 -14.91
N MET A 502 -26.31 -6.07 -15.53
CA MET A 502 -25.05 -6.76 -15.24
C MET A 502 -24.67 -6.65 -13.76
N ALA A 503 -24.64 -5.43 -13.22
CA ALA A 503 -24.30 -5.17 -11.81
C ALA A 503 -25.31 -5.83 -10.85
N SER A 504 -26.60 -5.77 -11.17
CA SER A 504 -27.66 -6.43 -10.38
C SER A 504 -27.50 -7.95 -10.36
N GLN A 505 -27.20 -8.56 -11.50
CA GLN A 505 -26.97 -10.00 -11.59
C GLN A 505 -25.71 -10.41 -10.81
N ALA A 506 -24.62 -9.65 -10.91
CA ALA A 506 -23.37 -9.92 -10.18
C ALA A 506 -23.55 -9.82 -8.66
N LEU A 507 -24.19 -8.75 -8.17
CA LEU A 507 -24.50 -8.56 -6.75
C LEU A 507 -25.49 -9.62 -6.24
N GLY A 508 -26.50 -9.93 -7.05
CA GLY A 508 -27.43 -11.02 -6.78
C GLY A 508 -26.71 -12.36 -6.63
N ARG A 509 -25.82 -12.70 -7.57
CA ARG A 509 -24.96 -13.90 -7.51
C ARG A 509 -24.12 -13.93 -6.23
N ALA A 510 -23.45 -12.84 -5.86
CA ALA A 510 -22.68 -12.76 -4.61
C ALA A 510 -23.53 -13.01 -3.37
N SER A 511 -24.79 -12.59 -3.42
CA SER A 511 -25.72 -12.76 -2.32
C SER A 511 -26.26 -14.19 -2.15
N VAL A 512 -26.24 -14.99 -3.22
CA VAL A 512 -26.59 -16.42 -3.21
C VAL A 512 -25.44 -17.23 -2.63
N TRP A 513 -24.22 -16.96 -3.10
CA TRP A 513 -23.08 -17.80 -2.78
C TRP A 513 -22.30 -17.37 -1.54
N ARG A 514 -22.28 -16.07 -1.25
CA ARG A 514 -21.61 -15.47 -0.08
C ARG A 514 -20.15 -15.88 0.09
N ASP A 515 -19.47 -16.18 -1.02
CA ASP A 515 -18.07 -16.57 -1.07
C ASP A 515 -17.18 -15.43 -1.60
N GLY A 516 -15.89 -15.52 -1.34
CA GLY A 516 -14.89 -14.55 -1.82
C GLY A 516 -14.92 -14.33 -3.34
N PRO A 517 -14.90 -15.41 -4.16
CA PRO A 517 -14.96 -15.30 -5.63
C PRO A 517 -16.16 -14.51 -6.14
N SER A 518 -17.36 -14.73 -5.59
CA SER A 518 -18.55 -13.99 -6.04
C SER A 518 -18.54 -12.53 -5.59
N CYS A 519 -18.00 -12.25 -4.40
CA CYS A 519 -17.78 -10.88 -3.95
C CYS A 519 -16.80 -10.11 -4.85
N LEU A 520 -15.74 -10.76 -5.35
CA LEU A 520 -14.81 -10.16 -6.32
C LEU A 520 -15.54 -9.80 -7.62
N VAL A 521 -16.34 -10.71 -8.18
CA VAL A 521 -17.13 -10.43 -9.39
C VAL A 521 -18.11 -9.28 -9.19
N ALA A 522 -18.80 -9.25 -8.04
CA ALA A 522 -19.72 -8.16 -7.72
C ALA A 522 -19.00 -6.80 -7.56
N ALA A 523 -17.85 -6.79 -6.88
CA ALA A 523 -17.02 -5.59 -6.77
C ALA A 523 -16.52 -5.12 -8.15
N GLY A 524 -16.09 -6.05 -9.01
CA GLY A 524 -15.68 -5.75 -10.37
C GLY A 524 -16.82 -5.15 -11.21
N ALA A 525 -18.02 -5.72 -11.16
CA ALA A 525 -19.19 -5.19 -11.86
C ALA A 525 -19.58 -3.77 -11.38
N LEU A 526 -19.44 -3.49 -10.08
CA LEU A 526 -19.61 -2.14 -9.53
C LEU A 526 -18.53 -1.18 -10.03
N CYS A 527 -17.25 -1.60 -10.06
CA CYS A 527 -16.16 -0.80 -10.64
C CYS A 527 -16.42 -0.47 -12.12
N PHE A 528 -16.97 -1.41 -12.90
CA PHE A 528 -17.33 -1.17 -14.30
C PHE A 528 -18.44 -0.11 -14.39
N MET A 529 -19.49 -0.25 -13.58
CA MET A 529 -20.57 0.74 -13.53
C MET A 529 -20.06 2.13 -13.14
N VAL A 530 -19.09 2.23 -12.22
CA VAL A 530 -18.43 3.49 -11.86
C VAL A 530 -17.65 4.06 -13.04
N SER A 531 -16.84 3.25 -13.74
CA SER A 531 -16.12 3.67 -14.96
C SER A 531 -17.05 4.33 -15.97
N ASP A 532 -18.14 3.66 -16.32
CA ASP A 532 -19.04 4.11 -17.37
C ASP A 532 -19.88 5.31 -16.94
N THR A 533 -20.20 5.40 -15.65
CA THR A 533 -20.82 6.60 -15.06
C THR A 533 -19.89 7.80 -15.17
N LEU A 534 -18.61 7.65 -14.79
CA LEU A 534 -17.62 8.71 -14.88
C LEU A 534 -17.36 9.13 -16.33
N LEU A 535 -17.29 8.17 -17.26
CA LEU A 535 -17.14 8.42 -18.69
C LEU A 535 -18.33 9.23 -19.22
N ALA A 536 -19.56 8.84 -18.86
CA ALA A 536 -20.77 9.52 -19.31
C ALA A 536 -20.89 10.94 -18.72
N ILE A 537 -20.60 11.13 -17.43
CA ILE A 537 -20.59 12.46 -16.79
C ILE A 537 -19.56 13.36 -17.49
N ASN A 538 -18.33 12.87 -17.68
CA ASN A 538 -17.27 13.60 -18.35
C ASN A 538 -17.65 14.02 -19.78
N ARG A 539 -18.45 13.20 -20.48
CA ARG A 539 -18.84 13.43 -21.86
C ARG A 539 -20.06 14.33 -22.03
N PHE A 540 -21.06 14.16 -21.17
CA PHE A 540 -22.40 14.74 -21.39
C PHE A 540 -22.83 15.76 -20.33
N VAL A 541 -22.14 15.87 -19.20
CA VAL A 541 -22.53 16.76 -18.09
C VAL A 541 -21.48 17.83 -17.87
N THR A 542 -20.27 17.42 -17.50
CA THR A 542 -19.15 18.34 -17.23
C THR A 542 -17.82 17.60 -17.33
N PRO A 543 -16.77 18.21 -17.91
CA PRO A 543 -15.43 17.62 -17.90
C PRO A 543 -14.94 17.35 -16.47
N LEU A 544 -14.50 16.13 -16.21
CA LEU A 544 -13.97 15.72 -14.91
C LEU A 544 -12.44 15.85 -14.90
N PRO A 545 -11.84 16.41 -13.84
CA PRO A 545 -10.38 16.48 -13.72
C PRO A 545 -9.79 15.07 -13.64
N ALA A 546 -8.71 14.83 -14.41
CA ALA A 546 -8.06 13.53 -14.51
C ALA A 546 -9.02 12.37 -14.87
N SER A 547 -10.07 12.64 -15.65
CA SER A 547 -11.09 11.64 -16.02
C SER A 547 -10.53 10.35 -16.59
N ALA A 548 -9.48 10.43 -17.42
CA ALA A 548 -8.79 9.26 -17.97
C ALA A 548 -8.27 8.32 -16.87
N LEU A 549 -7.72 8.85 -15.78
CA LEU A 549 -7.22 8.06 -14.65
C LEU A 549 -8.36 7.32 -13.95
N TRP A 550 -9.45 8.01 -13.64
CA TRP A 550 -10.56 7.45 -12.87
C TRP A 550 -11.38 6.46 -13.69
N VAL A 551 -11.66 6.77 -14.95
CA VAL A 551 -12.39 5.89 -15.87
C VAL A 551 -11.57 4.62 -16.11
N LEU A 552 -10.33 4.74 -16.58
CA LEU A 552 -9.52 3.55 -16.89
C LEU A 552 -9.06 2.80 -15.64
N GLY A 553 -8.84 3.49 -14.52
CA GLY A 553 -8.50 2.85 -13.25
C GLY A 553 -9.64 1.98 -12.73
N SER A 554 -10.88 2.50 -12.73
CA SER A 554 -12.05 1.72 -12.33
C SER A 554 -12.43 0.63 -13.34
N TYR A 555 -12.27 0.87 -14.65
CA TYR A 555 -12.42 -0.15 -15.69
C TYR A 555 -11.38 -1.28 -15.58
N GLY A 556 -10.11 -0.93 -15.39
CA GLY A 556 -9.02 -1.89 -15.21
C GLY A 556 -9.25 -2.76 -13.96
N ALA A 557 -9.63 -2.14 -12.84
CA ALA A 557 -10.02 -2.86 -11.63
C ALA A 557 -11.23 -3.78 -11.87
N ALA A 558 -12.22 -3.33 -12.64
CA ALA A 558 -13.37 -4.16 -13.01
C ALA A 558 -12.94 -5.44 -13.73
N GLN A 559 -12.13 -5.30 -14.79
CA GLN A 559 -11.66 -6.44 -15.58
C GLN A 559 -10.81 -7.39 -14.72
N CYS A 560 -9.90 -6.87 -13.89
CA CYS A 560 -9.09 -7.67 -12.98
C CYS A 560 -9.98 -8.48 -12.00
N LEU A 561 -10.86 -7.80 -11.28
CA LEU A 561 -11.69 -8.42 -10.24
C LEU A 561 -12.67 -9.45 -10.80
N MET A 562 -13.30 -9.17 -11.96
CA MET A 562 -14.22 -10.12 -12.60
C MET A 562 -13.47 -11.35 -13.10
N VAL A 563 -12.34 -11.19 -13.79
CA VAL A 563 -11.52 -12.32 -14.26
C VAL A 563 -11.03 -13.14 -13.08
N MET A 564 -10.36 -12.53 -12.12
CA MET A 564 -9.85 -13.22 -10.91
C MET A 564 -10.97 -13.93 -10.13
N GLY A 565 -12.13 -13.29 -10.00
CA GLY A 565 -13.28 -13.87 -9.31
C GLY A 565 -13.89 -15.08 -10.02
N LEU A 566 -13.93 -15.08 -11.36
CA LEU A 566 -14.46 -16.19 -12.16
C LEU A 566 -13.48 -17.36 -12.33
N LEU A 567 -12.17 -17.10 -12.28
CA LEU A 567 -11.15 -18.14 -12.40
C LEU A 567 -10.90 -18.90 -11.08
N ARG A 568 -11.35 -18.36 -9.94
CA ARG A 568 -11.23 -19.04 -8.65
C ARG A 568 -12.28 -20.13 -8.48
N THR A 569 -11.86 -21.25 -7.91
CA THR A 569 -12.74 -22.36 -7.55
C THR A 569 -13.72 -21.90 -6.46
N ARG A 570 -15.02 -22.19 -6.63
CA ARG A 570 -16.08 -21.85 -5.67
C ARG A 570 -16.25 -22.95 -4.63
N SER A 571 -16.94 -22.64 -3.54
CA SER A 571 -17.43 -23.66 -2.59
C SER A 571 -18.40 -24.63 -3.30
N ALA A 572 -18.38 -25.91 -2.92
CA ALA A 572 -19.16 -26.95 -3.59
C ALA A 572 -20.69 -26.78 -3.47
N THR A 573 -21.16 -26.00 -2.48
CA THR A 573 -22.59 -25.76 -2.22
C THR A 573 -22.86 -24.27 -1.99
N PRO A 574 -23.96 -23.70 -2.53
CA PRO A 574 -24.41 -22.36 -2.18
C PRO A 574 -24.77 -22.29 -0.68
N ALA A 575 -24.63 -21.10 -0.09
CA ALA A 575 -24.70 -20.85 1.35
C ALA A 575 -26.13 -20.70 1.90
#